data_AF-A0A526YGH5-F1
#
_entry.id   AF-A0A526YGH5-F1
#
_cell.length_a   1.000
_cell.length_b   1.000
_cell.length_c   1.000
_cell.angle_alpha   90.00
_cell.angle_beta   90.00
_cell.angle_gamma   90.00
#
_symmetry.space_group_name_H-M   'P 1'
#
loop_
_entity.id
_entity.type
_entity.pdbx_description
1 polymer ?
#
loop_
_entity_poly.entity_id
_entity_poly.type
_entity_poly.pdbx_seq_one_letter_code
_entity_poly.pdbx_strand_id
1 'polypeptide(L)'
;LHEIGQPRPRPDSPGHVTGKTAYFADRNFPGMLHLKMVRSPHHHARIRSIDTSEAQMHPGVVKILTAKDVPHNVYTILILIQIGPEDETVLADGKVRWKGEAVVAVLAETERAAQEAAAKVKVDYEVLPAVFDMEEALKPGAPVVNEYHGRNYYLYDSGECRKVRFGDVEAGFAGADHVLEQTYQSSPIEHAPTETTGCIVAPEGNDRF
;
A
#
# COMPACT_ATOMS: atom_id res chain seq x y z
N LEU A 1 39.46 17.51 9.45
CA LEU A 1 38.61 17.55 10.67
C LEU A 1 37.78 18.84 10.81
N HIS A 2 37.73 19.73 9.80
CA HIS A 2 36.93 20.97 9.84
C HIS A 2 35.64 20.91 8.99
N GLU A 3 35.05 19.72 8.81
CA GLU A 3 33.91 19.53 7.89
C GLU A 3 32.55 19.55 8.61
N ILE A 4 32.51 19.26 9.91
CA ILE A 4 31.26 19.16 10.68
C ILE A 4 30.74 20.57 11.01
N GLY A 5 29.44 20.81 10.75
CA GLY A 5 28.75 22.06 11.05
C GLY A 5 28.98 23.20 10.06
N GLN A 6 29.74 22.98 8.98
CA GLN A 6 29.98 23.98 7.94
C GLN A 6 28.91 23.90 6.83
N PRO A 7 28.47 25.04 6.27
CA PRO A 7 27.59 25.03 5.11
C PRO A 7 28.35 24.52 3.89
N ARG A 8 28.02 23.30 3.43
CA ARG A 8 28.63 22.68 2.27
C ARG A 8 27.55 22.42 1.21
N PRO A 9 27.82 22.69 -0.08
CA PRO A 9 26.95 22.22 -1.16
C PRO A 9 26.80 20.70 -1.08
N ARG A 10 25.57 20.19 -1.27
CA ARG A 10 25.39 18.73 -1.31
C ARG A 10 26.03 18.20 -2.60
N PRO A 11 26.74 17.06 -2.57
CA PRO A 11 27.43 16.53 -3.74
C PRO A 11 26.53 16.33 -4.98
N ASP A 12 25.25 16.06 -4.77
CA ASP A 12 24.23 15.84 -5.80
C ASP A 12 23.54 17.12 -6.30
N SER A 13 23.73 18.27 -5.64
CA SER A 13 23.08 19.53 -6.00
C SER A 13 23.29 19.96 -7.46
N PRO A 14 24.49 19.83 -8.06
CA PRO A 14 24.68 20.18 -9.47
C PRO A 14 23.75 19.40 -10.41
N GLY A 15 23.45 18.13 -10.12
CA GLY A 15 22.52 17.32 -10.92
C GLY A 15 21.09 17.85 -10.85
N HIS A 16 20.62 18.16 -9.64
CA HIS A 16 19.25 18.63 -9.40
C HIS A 16 18.96 19.97 -10.07
N VAL A 17 19.90 20.93 -9.98
CA VAL A 17 19.71 22.28 -10.53
C VAL A 17 19.95 22.37 -12.04
N THR A 18 20.49 21.32 -12.66
CA THR A 18 20.73 21.26 -14.12
C THR A 18 19.82 20.29 -14.84
N GLY A 19 18.90 19.61 -14.12
CA GLY A 19 18.05 18.55 -14.69
C GLY A 19 18.82 17.31 -15.13
N LYS A 20 20.00 17.06 -14.56
CA LYS A 20 20.86 15.90 -14.88
C LYS A 20 20.73 14.76 -13.88
N THR A 21 20.11 14.98 -12.73
CA THR A 21 19.74 13.88 -11.83
C THR A 21 18.67 13.04 -12.52
N ALA A 22 18.96 11.76 -12.72
CA ALA A 22 18.00 10.80 -13.25
C ALA A 22 17.19 10.16 -12.11
N TYR A 23 15.88 10.34 -12.18
CA TYR A 23 14.87 9.70 -11.35
C TYR A 23 14.38 8.39 -11.99
N PHE A 24 13.48 7.66 -11.33
CA PHE A 24 13.08 6.35 -11.87
C PHE A 24 12.41 6.50 -13.25
N ALA A 25 11.54 7.51 -13.43
CA ALA A 25 10.81 7.74 -14.67
C ALA A 25 11.70 8.19 -15.85
N ASP A 26 12.92 8.66 -15.56
CA ASP A 26 13.89 9.08 -16.58
C ASP A 26 14.68 7.88 -17.16
N ARG A 27 14.59 6.71 -16.52
CA ARG A 27 15.34 5.52 -16.93
C ARG A 27 14.56 4.70 -17.94
N ASN A 28 15.26 4.27 -18.99
CA ASN A 28 14.74 3.39 -20.03
C ASN A 28 15.70 2.23 -20.28
N PHE A 29 15.16 1.04 -20.48
CA PHE A 29 15.93 -0.17 -20.78
C PHE A 29 15.46 -0.77 -22.11
N PRO A 30 16.36 -1.37 -22.91
CA PRO A 30 15.94 -2.11 -24.09
C PRO A 30 14.95 -3.22 -23.72
N GLY A 31 13.80 -3.25 -24.39
CA GLY A 31 12.75 -4.23 -24.12
C GLY A 31 11.95 -4.01 -22.82
N MET A 32 12.05 -2.83 -22.20
CA MET A 32 11.27 -2.48 -21.02
C MET A 32 9.76 -2.63 -21.29
N LEU A 33 9.08 -3.35 -20.40
CA LEU A 33 7.62 -3.45 -20.39
C LEU A 33 7.04 -2.42 -19.42
N HIS A 34 5.84 -1.94 -19.74
CA HIS A 34 5.08 -1.03 -18.92
C HIS A 34 3.97 -1.79 -18.20
N LEU A 35 3.92 -1.64 -16.88
CA LEU A 35 2.94 -2.28 -16.03
C LEU A 35 1.82 -1.30 -15.68
N LYS A 36 0.56 -1.71 -15.86
CA LYS A 36 -0.60 -1.00 -15.34
C LYS A 36 -1.45 -1.92 -14.46
N MET A 37 -1.80 -1.42 -13.28
CA MET A 37 -2.69 -2.13 -12.36
C MET A 37 -4.15 -1.81 -12.68
N VAL A 38 -4.97 -2.83 -12.78
CA VAL A 38 -6.43 -2.74 -12.65
C VAL A 38 -6.74 -2.74 -11.17
N ARG A 39 -7.39 -1.67 -10.70
CA ARG A 39 -7.61 -1.41 -9.28
C ARG A 39 -9.09 -1.43 -8.93
N SER A 40 -9.40 -1.87 -7.72
CA SER A 40 -10.76 -1.89 -7.19
C SER A 40 -11.41 -0.50 -7.22
N PRO A 41 -12.62 -0.37 -7.78
CA PRO A 41 -13.42 0.84 -7.60
C PRO A 41 -14.20 0.85 -6.27
N HIS A 42 -14.17 -0.23 -5.50
CA HIS A 42 -14.98 -0.45 -4.29
C HIS A 42 -14.14 -0.44 -3.02
N HIS A 43 -14.73 0.05 -1.92
CA HIS A 43 -14.10 0.06 -0.60
C HIS A 43 -14.11 -1.31 0.07
N HIS A 44 -15.10 -2.16 -0.21
CA HIS A 44 -15.16 -3.53 0.29
C HIS A 44 -16.02 -4.34 -0.68
N ALA A 45 -15.44 -5.38 -1.29
CA ALA A 45 -16.18 -6.23 -2.22
C ALA A 45 -15.54 -7.61 -2.39
N ARG A 46 -16.35 -8.65 -2.61
CA ARG A 46 -15.87 -9.96 -3.03
C ARG A 46 -15.64 -9.96 -4.54
N ILE A 47 -14.51 -10.49 -4.99
CA ILE A 47 -14.24 -10.71 -6.41
C ILE A 47 -14.94 -12.01 -6.81
N ARG A 48 -15.94 -11.92 -7.68
CA ARG A 48 -16.67 -13.08 -8.20
C ARG A 48 -15.94 -13.74 -9.37
N SER A 49 -15.45 -12.91 -10.28
CA SER A 49 -14.69 -13.36 -11.45
C SER A 49 -13.83 -12.24 -12.02
N ILE A 50 -12.80 -12.63 -12.78
CA ILE A 50 -11.93 -11.73 -13.53
C ILE A 50 -11.91 -12.25 -14.98
N ASP A 51 -12.31 -11.43 -15.93
CA ASP A 51 -12.22 -11.69 -17.36
C ASP A 51 -11.15 -10.77 -17.98
N THR A 52 -10.11 -11.40 -18.52
CA THR A 52 -8.98 -10.74 -19.17
C THR A 52 -8.95 -10.97 -20.68
N SER A 53 -9.92 -11.69 -21.25
CA SER A 53 -9.89 -12.17 -22.63
C SER A 53 -9.72 -11.03 -23.65
N GLU A 54 -10.48 -9.95 -23.49
CA GLU A 54 -10.41 -8.77 -24.38
C GLU A 54 -9.07 -8.03 -24.25
N ALA A 55 -8.53 -7.96 -23.03
CA ALA A 55 -7.25 -7.32 -22.74
C ALA A 55 -6.07 -8.14 -23.31
N GLN A 56 -6.13 -9.48 -23.22
CA GLN A 56 -5.10 -10.38 -23.77
C GLN A 56 -4.95 -10.27 -25.28
N MET A 57 -6.03 -9.94 -26.00
CA MET A 57 -6.01 -9.75 -27.45
C MET A 57 -5.52 -8.37 -27.89
N HIS A 58 -5.25 -7.45 -26.96
CA HIS A 58 -4.81 -6.11 -27.29
C HIS A 58 -3.39 -6.12 -27.89
N PRO A 59 -3.14 -5.47 -29.04
CA PRO A 59 -1.80 -5.36 -29.60
C PRO A 59 -0.80 -4.75 -28.59
N GLY A 60 0.38 -5.38 -28.48
CA GLY A 60 1.44 -4.95 -27.56
C GLY A 60 1.29 -5.46 -26.13
N VAL A 61 0.21 -6.16 -25.76
CA VAL A 61 0.14 -6.86 -24.46
C VAL A 61 1.05 -8.07 -24.49
N VAL A 62 1.90 -8.18 -23.48
CA VAL A 62 2.87 -9.28 -23.31
C VAL A 62 2.36 -10.29 -22.29
N LYS A 63 1.82 -9.82 -21.17
CA LYS A 63 1.35 -10.67 -20.08
C LYS A 63 0.29 -9.96 -19.24
N ILE A 64 -0.66 -10.72 -18.73
CA ILE A 64 -1.59 -10.29 -17.68
C ILE A 64 -1.43 -11.25 -16.51
N LEU A 65 -1.27 -10.69 -15.31
CA LEU A 65 -1.06 -11.43 -14.06
C LEU A 65 -2.21 -11.17 -13.09
N THR A 66 -2.61 -12.21 -12.39
CA THR A 66 -3.57 -12.19 -11.29
C THR A 66 -2.90 -12.73 -10.03
N ALA A 67 -3.61 -12.73 -8.90
CA ALA A 67 -3.12 -13.34 -7.66
C ALA A 67 -2.58 -14.77 -7.85
N LYS A 68 -3.15 -15.56 -8.77
CA LYS A 68 -2.76 -16.95 -9.07
C LYS A 68 -1.36 -17.08 -9.68
N ASP A 69 -0.87 -16.00 -10.29
CA ASP A 69 0.43 -15.96 -10.95
C ASP A 69 1.56 -15.54 -9.99
N VAL A 70 1.23 -15.19 -8.74
CA VAL A 70 2.18 -14.75 -7.71
C VAL A 70 2.41 -15.93 -6.75
N PRO A 71 3.59 -16.60 -6.78
CA PRO A 71 3.83 -17.81 -5.98
C PRO A 71 3.63 -17.61 -4.47
N HIS A 72 4.00 -16.43 -3.96
CA HIS A 72 3.79 -16.00 -2.59
C HIS A 72 3.10 -14.62 -2.61
N ASN A 73 1.78 -14.63 -2.69
CA ASN A 73 0.96 -13.42 -2.86
C ASN A 73 0.79 -12.65 -1.53
N VAL A 74 1.88 -12.28 -0.89
CA VAL A 74 1.93 -11.57 0.38
C VAL A 74 2.87 -10.39 0.28
N TYR A 75 2.44 -9.23 0.79
CA TYR A 75 3.17 -7.97 0.83
C TYR A 75 2.94 -7.24 2.17
N THR A 76 3.34 -7.84 3.28
CA THR A 76 3.22 -7.18 4.60
C THR A 76 4.60 -6.69 5.06
N ILE A 77 4.85 -5.38 4.99
CA ILE A 77 6.12 -4.80 5.50
C ILE A 77 6.27 -4.96 7.02
N LEU A 78 5.14 -5.08 7.73
CA LEU A 78 5.08 -5.26 9.18
C LEU A 78 5.74 -6.58 9.65
N ILE A 79 5.97 -7.54 8.73
CA ILE A 79 6.73 -8.76 8.99
C ILE A 79 8.15 -8.43 9.49
N LEU A 80 8.76 -7.35 9.00
CA LEU A 80 10.10 -6.93 9.37
C LEU A 80 10.23 -6.52 10.84
N ILE A 81 9.10 -6.20 11.47
CA ILE A 81 9.00 -5.88 12.90
C ILE A 81 8.15 -6.91 13.66
N GLN A 82 8.02 -8.13 13.11
CA GLN A 82 7.36 -9.28 13.73
C GLN A 82 5.89 -9.07 14.08
N ILE A 83 5.20 -8.20 13.33
CA ILE A 83 3.75 -8.02 13.46
C ILE A 83 3.09 -8.82 12.35
N GLY A 84 2.25 -9.78 12.74
CA GLY A 84 1.41 -10.55 11.84
C GLY A 84 -0.04 -10.62 12.33
N PRO A 85 -0.88 -11.44 11.66
CA PRO A 85 -0.58 -12.23 10.47
C PRO A 85 -0.19 -11.42 9.23
N GLU A 86 0.51 -12.07 8.31
CA GLU A 86 0.71 -11.61 6.94
C GLU A 86 -0.64 -11.60 6.21
N ASP A 87 -1.21 -10.41 6.01
CA ASP A 87 -2.61 -10.25 5.63
C ASP A 87 -2.85 -9.26 4.47
N GLU A 88 -1.76 -8.72 3.93
CA GLU A 88 -1.76 -7.85 2.76
C GLU A 88 -1.27 -8.64 1.53
N THR A 89 -2.05 -8.64 0.45
CA THR A 89 -1.72 -9.36 -0.79
C THR A 89 -1.08 -8.43 -1.82
N VAL A 90 -0.17 -8.96 -2.65
CA VAL A 90 0.40 -8.20 -3.79
C VAL A 90 -0.71 -7.83 -4.79
N LEU A 91 -1.55 -8.81 -5.15
CA LEU A 91 -2.77 -8.64 -5.91
C LEU A 91 -3.93 -9.26 -5.14
N ALA A 92 -5.05 -8.54 -5.02
CA ALA A 92 -6.22 -8.99 -4.29
C ALA A 92 -6.70 -10.37 -4.75
N ASP A 93 -6.85 -11.29 -3.80
CA ASP A 93 -7.37 -12.62 -4.03
C ASP A 93 -8.71 -12.80 -3.30
N GLY A 94 -9.75 -13.15 -4.05
CA GLY A 94 -11.11 -13.37 -3.56
C GLY A 94 -11.85 -12.12 -3.04
N LYS A 95 -11.18 -11.10 -2.52
CA LYS A 95 -11.80 -9.92 -1.91
C LYS A 95 -10.90 -8.69 -1.98
N VAL A 96 -11.52 -7.52 -2.16
CA VAL A 96 -10.91 -6.20 -2.02
C VAL A 96 -11.44 -5.50 -0.75
N ARG A 97 -10.56 -4.81 -0.04
CA ARG A 97 -10.70 -4.23 1.30
C ARG A 97 -10.53 -2.71 1.31
N TRP A 98 -10.09 -2.10 0.20
CA TRP A 98 -10.12 -0.66 0.01
C TRP A 98 -10.25 -0.28 -1.47
N LYS A 99 -10.71 0.95 -1.70
CA LYS A 99 -10.79 1.53 -3.04
C LYS A 99 -9.37 1.82 -3.52
N GLY A 100 -9.02 1.29 -4.68
CA GLY A 100 -7.68 1.41 -5.25
C GLY A 100 -6.79 0.17 -5.04
N GLU A 101 -7.23 -0.85 -4.30
CA GLU A 101 -6.48 -2.11 -4.15
C GLU A 101 -6.21 -2.76 -5.51
N ALA A 102 -4.99 -3.26 -5.73
CA ALA A 102 -4.58 -3.85 -7.00
C ALA A 102 -5.17 -5.25 -7.16
N VAL A 103 -5.71 -5.56 -8.34
CA VAL A 103 -6.40 -6.84 -8.61
C VAL A 103 -5.75 -7.60 -9.76
N VAL A 104 -5.37 -6.89 -10.82
CA VAL A 104 -4.74 -7.46 -12.02
C VAL A 104 -3.59 -6.56 -12.45
N ALA A 105 -2.46 -7.15 -12.84
CA ALA A 105 -1.34 -6.42 -13.44
C ALA A 105 -1.28 -6.72 -14.95
N VAL A 106 -1.31 -5.68 -15.77
CA VAL A 106 -1.20 -5.77 -17.23
C VAL A 106 0.17 -5.26 -17.65
N LEU A 107 0.95 -6.10 -18.33
CA LEU A 107 2.27 -5.77 -18.87
C LEU A 107 2.18 -5.66 -20.40
N ALA A 108 2.65 -4.54 -20.94
CA ALA A 108 2.66 -4.29 -22.38
C ALA A 108 3.96 -3.61 -22.84
N GLU A 109 4.23 -3.65 -24.15
CA GLU A 109 5.41 -3.05 -24.78
C GLU A 109 5.45 -1.52 -24.70
N THR A 110 4.30 -0.86 -24.45
CA THR A 110 4.20 0.59 -24.29
C THR A 110 3.24 0.94 -23.17
N GLU A 111 3.45 2.11 -22.54
CA GLU A 111 2.54 2.61 -21.50
C GLU A 111 1.10 2.73 -22.00
N ARG A 112 0.92 3.26 -23.21
CA ARG A 112 -0.40 3.39 -23.83
C ARG A 112 -1.10 2.04 -23.98
N ALA A 113 -0.41 1.04 -24.52
CA ALA A 113 -0.99 -0.30 -24.68
C ALA A 113 -1.35 -0.93 -23.32
N ALA A 114 -0.51 -0.73 -22.29
CA ALA A 114 -0.81 -1.21 -20.93
C ALA A 114 -2.07 -0.56 -20.37
N GLN A 115 -2.23 0.75 -20.56
CA GLN A 115 -3.40 1.50 -20.11
C GLN A 115 -4.68 1.10 -20.87
N GLU A 116 -4.62 1.00 -22.19
CA GLU A 116 -5.75 0.61 -23.04
C GLU A 116 -6.19 -0.82 -22.74
N ALA A 117 -5.26 -1.76 -22.56
CA ALA A 117 -5.56 -3.13 -22.20
C ALA A 117 -6.09 -3.26 -20.76
N ALA A 118 -5.55 -2.52 -19.80
CA ALA A 118 -6.07 -2.51 -18.42
C ALA A 118 -7.54 -2.06 -18.36
N ALA A 119 -7.94 -1.11 -19.21
CA ALA A 119 -9.33 -0.66 -19.30
C ALA A 119 -10.30 -1.72 -19.86
N LYS A 120 -9.79 -2.76 -20.52
CA LYS A 120 -10.57 -3.88 -21.09
C LYS A 120 -10.74 -5.05 -20.13
N VAL A 121 -10.02 -5.07 -19.01
CA VAL A 121 -10.18 -6.10 -17.97
C VAL A 121 -11.50 -5.87 -17.26
N LYS A 122 -12.32 -6.91 -17.16
CA LYS A 122 -13.62 -6.86 -16.48
C LYS A 122 -13.52 -7.66 -15.20
N VAL A 123 -13.84 -7.02 -14.08
CA VAL A 123 -13.89 -7.68 -12.77
C VAL A 123 -15.33 -7.60 -12.26
N ASP A 124 -15.91 -8.76 -11.99
CA ASP A 124 -17.23 -8.86 -11.39
C ASP A 124 -17.09 -8.84 -9.86
N TYR A 125 -17.86 -7.95 -9.21
CA TYR A 125 -17.77 -7.70 -7.78
C TYR A 125 -19.13 -7.90 -7.11
N GLU A 126 -19.11 -8.49 -5.92
CA GLU A 126 -20.17 -8.36 -4.94
C GLU A 126 -19.78 -7.27 -3.94
N VAL A 127 -20.44 -6.11 -4.00
CA VAL A 127 -20.17 -5.04 -3.02
C VAL A 127 -20.62 -5.48 -1.64
N LEU A 128 -19.74 -5.31 -0.64
CA LEU A 128 -19.97 -5.65 0.75
C LEU A 128 -20.12 -4.37 1.59
N PRO A 129 -20.77 -4.44 2.76
CA PRO A 129 -20.78 -3.32 3.70
C PRO A 129 -19.36 -2.91 4.10
N ALA A 130 -19.03 -1.64 3.93
CA ALA A 130 -17.75 -1.06 4.36
C ALA A 130 -17.93 -0.29 5.69
N VAL A 131 -16.83 -0.10 6.41
CA VAL A 131 -16.75 0.73 7.60
C VAL A 131 -15.63 1.75 7.44
N PHE A 132 -15.90 3.02 7.77
CA PHE A 132 -14.99 4.14 7.51
C PHE A 132 -14.57 4.89 8.77
N ASP A 133 -15.18 4.56 9.89
CA ASP A 133 -14.94 5.18 11.18
C ASP A 133 -14.43 4.13 12.17
N MET A 134 -13.45 4.50 13.00
CA MET A 134 -12.85 3.57 13.95
C MET A 134 -13.81 3.18 15.05
N GLU A 135 -14.59 4.11 15.60
CA GLU A 135 -15.54 3.82 16.68
C GLU A 135 -16.65 2.89 16.17
N GLU A 136 -17.15 3.13 14.96
CA GLU A 136 -18.10 2.22 14.31
C GLU A 136 -17.49 0.84 14.06
N ALA A 137 -16.22 0.75 13.66
CA ALA A 137 -15.53 -0.52 13.39
C ALA A 137 -15.33 -1.38 14.65
N LEU A 138 -15.34 -0.77 15.84
CA LEU A 138 -15.21 -1.43 17.13
C LEU A 138 -16.54 -1.96 17.68
N LYS A 139 -17.69 -1.53 17.13
CA LYS A 139 -19.00 -1.95 17.64
C LYS A 139 -19.29 -3.42 17.32
N PRO A 140 -20.04 -4.13 18.20
CA PRO A 140 -20.53 -5.47 17.88
C PRO A 140 -21.34 -5.50 16.58
N GLY A 141 -21.00 -6.43 15.68
CA GLY A 141 -21.68 -6.58 14.40
C GLY A 141 -21.19 -5.64 13.28
N ALA A 142 -20.17 -4.82 13.54
CA ALA A 142 -19.51 -4.06 12.47
C ALA A 142 -18.96 -4.98 11.37
N PRO A 143 -18.94 -4.54 10.09
CA PRO A 143 -18.37 -5.32 9.02
C PRO A 143 -16.91 -5.68 9.32
N VAL A 144 -16.58 -6.97 9.31
CA VAL A 144 -15.19 -7.43 9.47
C VAL A 144 -14.49 -7.26 8.12
N VAL A 145 -13.53 -6.33 8.06
CA VAL A 145 -12.80 -6.02 6.81
C VAL A 145 -11.77 -7.11 6.49
N ASN A 146 -11.17 -7.72 7.52
CA ASN A 146 -10.18 -8.78 7.34
C ASN A 146 -10.51 -10.00 8.20
N GLU A 147 -10.91 -11.10 7.55
CA GLU A 147 -11.30 -12.35 8.21
C GLU A 147 -10.14 -13.02 8.95
N TYR A 148 -8.88 -12.79 8.53
CA TYR A 148 -7.71 -13.38 9.21
C TYR A 148 -7.65 -12.97 10.69
N HIS A 149 -8.09 -11.76 11.02
CA HIS A 149 -8.14 -11.27 12.40
C HIS A 149 -9.47 -11.58 13.08
N GLY A 150 -10.54 -11.76 12.30
CA GLY A 150 -11.91 -11.94 12.80
C GLY A 150 -12.52 -10.69 13.47
N ARG A 151 -11.81 -9.56 13.42
CA ARG A 151 -12.14 -8.28 14.05
C ARG A 151 -11.41 -7.14 13.33
N ASN A 152 -11.77 -5.89 13.65
CA ASN A 152 -11.21 -4.69 13.03
C ASN A 152 -10.11 -4.00 13.86
N TYR A 153 -9.61 -4.64 14.92
CA TYR A 153 -8.56 -4.08 15.77
C TYR A 153 -7.53 -5.13 16.15
N TYR A 154 -6.30 -4.66 16.34
CA TYR A 154 -5.18 -5.48 16.77
C TYR A 154 -5.19 -5.64 18.30
N LEU A 155 -4.76 -6.80 18.79
CA LEU A 155 -4.49 -7.02 20.21
C LEU A 155 -2.99 -6.92 20.46
N TYR A 156 -2.61 -6.02 21.35
CA TYR A 156 -1.26 -5.96 21.91
C TYR A 156 -1.06 -7.09 22.92
N ASP A 157 0.18 -7.37 23.29
CA ASP A 157 0.51 -8.30 24.40
C ASP A 157 -0.23 -7.93 25.70
N SER A 158 -0.57 -6.64 25.87
CA SER A 158 -1.29 -6.11 27.03
C SER A 158 -2.82 -6.11 26.91
N GLY A 159 -3.37 -6.64 25.82
CA GLY A 159 -4.80 -6.68 25.49
C GLY A 159 -5.19 -5.70 24.38
N GLU A 160 -6.33 -5.03 24.54
CA GLU A 160 -6.94 -4.17 23.50
C GLU A 160 -6.16 -2.87 23.23
N CYS A 161 -5.25 -2.48 24.11
CA CYS A 161 -4.40 -1.31 23.95
C CYS A 161 -3.01 -1.56 24.52
N ARG A 162 -2.04 -0.78 24.03
CA ARG A 162 -0.68 -0.75 24.60
C ARG A 162 -0.72 0.01 25.93
N LYS A 163 -0.43 -0.69 27.04
CA LYS A 163 -0.40 -0.07 28.37
C LYS A 163 0.96 0.59 28.60
N VAL A 164 0.98 1.91 28.74
CA VAL A 164 2.15 2.67 29.20
C VAL A 164 1.89 3.07 30.64
N ARG A 165 2.75 2.64 31.57
CA ARG A 165 2.62 2.93 33.00
C ARG A 165 3.93 3.49 33.54
N PHE A 166 3.84 4.61 34.24
CA PHE A 166 4.97 5.23 34.92
C PHE A 166 4.48 5.90 36.21
N GLY A 167 5.03 5.47 37.35
CA GLY A 167 4.61 5.96 38.67
C GLY A 167 3.22 5.50 39.12
N ASP A 168 2.68 6.19 40.14
CA ASP A 168 1.33 6.01 40.66
C ASP A 168 0.41 7.12 40.13
N VAL A 169 -0.37 6.79 39.11
CA VAL A 169 -1.26 7.71 38.42
C VAL A 169 -2.41 8.16 39.33
N GLU A 170 -2.94 7.26 40.17
CA GLU A 170 -4.05 7.55 41.08
C GLU A 170 -3.62 8.55 42.15
N ALA A 171 -2.44 8.34 42.76
CA ALA A 171 -1.86 9.30 43.68
C ALA A 171 -1.59 10.66 43.02
N GLY A 172 -1.14 10.64 41.75
CA GLY A 172 -0.91 11.85 40.95
C GLY A 172 -2.18 12.66 40.74
N PHE A 173 -3.29 12.02 40.36
CA PHE A 173 -4.59 12.69 40.21
C PHE A 173 -5.14 13.20 41.55
N ALA A 174 -5.04 12.38 42.61
CA ALA A 174 -5.54 12.76 43.93
C ALA A 174 -4.80 13.97 44.55
N GLY A 175 -3.53 14.16 44.20
CA GLY A 175 -2.70 15.28 44.67
C GLY A 175 -2.68 16.50 43.76
N ALA A 176 -3.39 16.50 42.63
CA ALA A 176 -3.34 17.59 41.67
C ALA A 176 -4.26 18.76 42.08
N ASP A 177 -3.76 20.00 42.00
CA ASP A 177 -4.59 21.21 42.21
C ASP A 177 -5.62 21.40 41.09
N HIS A 178 -5.29 20.98 39.87
CA HIS A 178 -6.14 21.06 38.68
C HIS A 178 -5.98 19.83 37.79
N VAL A 179 -7.09 19.38 37.21
CA VAL A 179 -7.14 18.29 36.22
C VAL A 179 -7.81 18.81 34.96
N LEU A 180 -7.17 18.59 33.81
CA LEU A 180 -7.65 18.98 32.49
C LEU A 180 -7.82 17.73 31.64
N GLU A 181 -9.00 17.58 31.05
CA GLU A 181 -9.32 16.50 30.12
C GLU A 181 -9.76 17.09 28.79
N GLN A 182 -9.12 16.67 27.70
CA GLN A 182 -9.44 17.11 26.35
C GLN A 182 -9.28 15.94 25.37
N THR A 183 -10.13 15.91 24.35
CA THR A 183 -10.05 14.96 23.23
C THR A 183 -9.54 15.69 21.99
N TYR A 184 -8.56 15.10 21.32
CA TYR A 184 -7.98 15.64 20.10
C TYR A 184 -8.02 14.60 18.99
N GLN A 185 -8.25 15.05 17.77
CA GLN A 185 -8.22 14.22 16.57
C GLN A 185 -7.42 14.95 15.50
N SER A 186 -6.48 14.25 14.86
CA SER A 186 -5.80 14.71 13.66
C SER A 186 -6.48 14.15 12.42
N SER A 187 -6.42 14.90 11.32
CA SER A 187 -6.83 14.39 10.01
C SER A 187 -5.74 13.49 9.43
N PRO A 188 -6.10 12.49 8.61
CA PRO A 188 -5.13 11.84 7.73
C PRO A 188 -4.47 12.88 6.84
N ILE A 189 -3.15 12.77 6.65
CA ILE A 189 -2.38 13.62 5.75
C ILE A 189 -1.67 12.74 4.72
N GLU A 190 -1.53 13.26 3.51
CA GLU A 190 -0.77 12.61 2.43
C GLU A 190 0.62 13.26 2.36
N HIS A 191 1.65 12.45 2.10
CA HIS A 191 3.02 12.91 1.96
C HIS A 191 3.18 13.87 0.77
N ALA A 192 2.38 13.64 -0.28
CA ALA A 192 2.33 14.44 -1.51
C ALA A 192 3.73 14.73 -2.11
N PRO A 193 4.58 13.70 -2.31
CA PRO A 193 5.88 13.91 -2.93
C PRO A 193 5.71 14.43 -4.36
N THR A 194 6.63 15.29 -4.79
CA THR A 194 6.60 15.84 -6.16
C THR A 194 6.87 14.77 -7.22
N GLU A 195 7.68 13.76 -6.87
CA GLU A 195 7.85 12.55 -7.66
C GLU A 195 6.86 11.50 -7.18
N THR A 196 6.03 10.98 -8.09
CA THR A 196 5.10 9.87 -7.78
C THR A 196 5.85 8.57 -7.57
N THR A 197 5.36 7.69 -6.71
CA THR A 197 5.98 6.37 -6.49
C THR A 197 6.07 5.55 -7.77
N GLY A 198 7.25 4.99 -8.03
CA GLY A 198 7.48 4.08 -9.13
C GLY A 198 8.67 3.16 -8.89
N CYS A 199 8.79 2.15 -9.74
CA CYS A 199 9.79 1.10 -9.64
C CYS A 199 10.12 0.61 -11.05
N ILE A 200 11.39 0.28 -11.28
CA ILE A 200 11.82 -0.48 -12.44
C ILE A 200 12.52 -1.73 -11.91
N VAL A 201 12.10 -2.89 -12.42
CA VAL A 201 12.73 -4.18 -12.12
C VAL A 201 13.44 -4.63 -13.38
N ALA A 202 14.77 -4.77 -13.30
CA ALA A 202 15.61 -5.27 -14.37
C ALA A 202 16.45 -6.44 -13.81
N PRO A 203 16.06 -7.71 -14.07
CA PRO A 203 16.85 -8.84 -13.61
C PRO A 203 18.23 -8.82 -14.30
N GLU A 204 19.29 -8.96 -13.50
CA GLU A 204 20.66 -9.05 -14.01
C GLU A 204 20.95 -10.48 -14.48
N GLY A 205 21.76 -10.63 -15.52
CA GLY A 205 22.16 -11.96 -16.05
C GLY A 205 23.15 -12.73 -15.16
N ASN A 206 23.24 -12.39 -13.88
CA ASN A 206 24.15 -12.98 -12.88
C ASN A 206 23.41 -13.81 -11.83
N ASP A 207 22.18 -14.24 -12.14
CA ASP A 207 21.31 -15.03 -11.26
C ASP A 207 20.97 -14.37 -9.91
N ARG A 208 21.14 -13.04 -9.80
CA ARG A 208 20.58 -12.27 -8.69
C ARG A 208 19.11 -11.98 -8.98
N PHE A 209 18.24 -12.77 -8.36
CA PHE A 209 16.80 -12.54 -8.27
C PHE A 209 16.45 -11.92 -6.92
#